data_AF-A0A413RGI1-F1
#
_entry.id   AF-A0A413RGI1-F1
#
_cell.length_a   1.000
_cell.length_b   1.000
_cell.length_c   1.000
_cell.angle_alpha   90.00
_cell.angle_beta   90.00
_cell.angle_gamma   90.00
#
_symmetry.space_group_name_H-M   'P 1'
#
loop_
_entity.id
_entity.type
_entity.pdbx_description
1 polymer ?
#
loop_
_entity_poly.entity_id
_entity_poly.type
_entity_poly.pdbx_seq_one_letter_code
_entity_poly.pdbx_strand_id
1 'polypeptide(L)'
;MMADTKRGAHPFAPLVLDDAGSLEDMAAAVMRLHSTLMTVGRCYTTDATGDRAALELGRVESVLAGAFCTIFGQSPADRFTDIFDQVTYAAEHMVKDHIFEDGNKRTSLVFALSVLRFAGTPVVLSDSPEPKDNQYYAWIQDLVSSRRTNSELAEELRCGFVAGTGDLSLV
;
A
#
# COMPACT_ATOMS: atom_id res chain seq x y z
N MET A 1 26.79 -16.78 -26.22
CA MET A 1 26.17 -15.51 -25.81
C MET A 1 25.00 -15.86 -24.91
N MET A 2 25.16 -15.73 -23.60
CA MET A 2 24.07 -15.85 -22.62
C MET A 2 24.21 -14.63 -21.73
N ALA A 3 23.13 -13.84 -21.70
CA ALA A 3 23.09 -12.55 -21.07
C ALA A 3 23.23 -12.69 -19.55
N ASP A 4 24.24 -12.01 -19.06
CA ASP A 4 24.56 -11.75 -17.67
C ASP A 4 23.34 -11.07 -17.01
N THR A 5 22.57 -11.84 -16.24
CA THR A 5 21.45 -11.29 -15.47
C THR A 5 22.06 -10.58 -14.28
N LYS A 6 22.29 -9.28 -14.40
CA LYS A 6 22.71 -8.41 -13.29
C LYS A 6 21.69 -8.51 -12.15
N ARG A 7 21.96 -9.39 -11.19
CA ARG A 7 21.35 -9.38 -9.86
C ARG A 7 21.98 -8.24 -9.06
N GLY A 8 21.70 -7.02 -9.51
CA GLY A 8 22.03 -5.77 -8.84
C GLY A 8 20.77 -4.93 -8.71
N ALA A 9 19.69 -5.53 -8.22
CA ALA A 9 18.48 -4.79 -7.86
C ALA A 9 18.58 -4.46 -6.37
N HIS A 10 18.46 -3.17 -6.02
CA HIS A 10 18.37 -2.75 -4.63
C HIS A 10 17.30 -3.60 -3.92
N PRO A 11 17.59 -4.17 -2.73
CA PRO A 11 16.70 -5.14 -2.07
C PRO A 11 15.31 -4.58 -1.74
N PHE A 12 15.13 -3.26 -1.84
CA PHE A 12 13.92 -2.52 -1.55
C PHE A 12 13.50 -1.62 -2.73
N ALA A 13 13.84 -1.99 -3.97
CA ALA A 13 13.53 -1.16 -5.14
C ALA A 13 12.01 -0.88 -5.25
N PRO A 14 11.61 0.36 -5.62
CA PRO A 14 10.21 0.66 -5.92
C PRO A 14 9.65 -0.23 -7.03
N LEU A 15 8.37 -0.57 -6.94
CA LEU A 15 7.65 -1.32 -7.97
C LEU A 15 7.26 -0.40 -9.13
N VAL A 16 7.34 -0.92 -10.35
CA VAL A 16 6.94 -0.20 -11.58
C VAL A 16 5.89 -1.02 -12.30
N LEU A 17 4.73 -0.42 -12.57
CA LEU A 17 3.57 -1.04 -13.20
C LEU A 17 3.21 -0.27 -14.48
N ASP A 18 4.16 -0.21 -15.41
CA ASP A 18 4.00 0.49 -16.70
C ASP A 18 3.37 -0.38 -17.78
N ASP A 19 3.30 -1.70 -17.58
CA ASP A 19 2.70 -2.61 -18.55
C ASP A 19 1.17 -2.48 -18.56
N ALA A 20 0.61 -2.70 -19.76
CA ALA A 20 -0.83 -2.65 -19.96
C ALA A 20 -1.51 -3.78 -19.18
N GLY A 21 -2.37 -3.41 -18.23
CA GLY A 21 -3.16 -4.34 -17.42
C GLY A 21 -2.68 -4.46 -15.98
N SER A 22 -1.38 -4.31 -15.66
CA SER A 22 -0.92 -4.45 -14.27
C SER A 22 -1.54 -3.41 -13.31
N LEU A 23 -1.70 -2.17 -13.78
CA LEU A 23 -2.37 -1.14 -12.99
C LEU A 23 -3.85 -1.48 -12.76
N GLU A 24 -4.56 -1.92 -13.81
CA GLU A 24 -5.97 -2.30 -13.75
C GLU A 24 -6.18 -3.51 -12.82
N ASP A 25 -5.30 -4.51 -12.90
CA ASP A 25 -5.32 -5.68 -12.04
C ASP A 25 -5.07 -5.32 -10.57
N MET A 26 -4.13 -4.39 -10.31
CA MET A 26 -3.88 -3.88 -8.97
C MET A 26 -5.06 -3.06 -8.44
N ALA A 27 -5.66 -2.21 -9.27
CA ALA A 27 -6.84 -1.44 -8.90
C ALA A 27 -8.02 -2.37 -8.56
N ALA A 28 -8.26 -3.38 -9.40
CA ALA A 28 -9.27 -4.40 -9.14
C ALA A 28 -8.97 -5.20 -7.86
N ALA A 29 -7.70 -5.48 -7.57
CA ALA A 29 -7.29 -6.12 -6.32
C ALA A 29 -7.57 -5.23 -5.10
N VAL A 30 -7.32 -3.92 -5.18
CA VAL A 30 -7.67 -2.95 -4.12
C VAL A 30 -9.17 -2.90 -3.90
N MET A 31 -9.99 -2.88 -4.96
CA MET A 31 -11.45 -2.91 -4.84
C MET A 31 -11.95 -4.18 -4.14
N ARG A 32 -11.39 -5.35 -4.50
CA ARG A 32 -11.70 -6.63 -3.83
C ARG A 32 -11.24 -6.65 -2.38
N LEU A 33 -10.05 -6.13 -2.10
CA LEU A 33 -9.51 -5.99 -0.75
C LEU A 33 -10.44 -5.13 0.12
N HIS A 34 -10.81 -3.95 -0.39
CA HIS A 34 -11.72 -3.04 0.30
C HIS A 34 -13.05 -3.74 0.62
N SER A 35 -13.69 -4.33 -0.39
CA SER A 35 -14.95 -5.06 -0.22
C SER A 35 -14.84 -6.16 0.84
N THR A 36 -13.74 -6.93 0.85
CA THR A 36 -13.49 -7.97 1.85
C THR A 36 -13.34 -7.38 3.27
N LEU A 37 -12.63 -6.27 3.42
CA LEU A 37 -12.49 -5.62 4.73
C LEU A 37 -13.82 -5.07 5.25
N MET A 38 -14.73 -4.70 4.37
CA MET A 38 -16.06 -4.21 4.75
C MET A 38 -16.99 -5.33 5.24
N THR A 39 -16.76 -6.58 4.86
CA THR A 39 -17.55 -7.72 5.38
C THR A 39 -17.06 -8.21 6.75
N VAL A 40 -15.77 -8.06 7.05
CA VAL A 40 -15.16 -8.58 8.28
C VAL A 40 -15.26 -7.58 9.45
N GLY A 41 -15.28 -6.27 9.19
CA GLY A 41 -15.32 -5.25 10.24
C GLY A 41 -16.69 -4.57 10.38
N ARG A 42 -16.93 -3.90 11.52
CA ARG A 42 -18.06 -2.98 11.65
C ARG A 42 -17.81 -1.79 10.72
N CYS A 43 -18.72 -1.55 9.78
CA CYS A 43 -18.67 -0.47 8.82
C CYS A 43 -20.05 0.15 8.69
N TYR A 44 -20.13 1.43 8.39
CA TYR A 44 -21.36 2.00 7.87
C TYR A 44 -21.50 1.59 6.40
N THR A 45 -22.57 0.88 6.07
CA THR A 45 -22.91 0.53 4.69
C THR A 45 -24.08 1.40 4.24
N THR A 46 -23.88 2.18 3.18
CA THR A 46 -24.98 2.75 2.40
C THR A 46 -25.15 1.91 1.14
N ASP A 47 -26.36 1.83 0.61
CA ASP A 47 -26.63 1.10 -0.63
C ASP A 47 -25.85 1.76 -1.77
N ALA A 48 -24.72 1.15 -2.17
CA ALA A 48 -23.89 1.63 -3.25
C ALA A 48 -24.62 1.43 -4.59
N THR A 49 -24.98 2.53 -5.25
CA THR A 49 -25.44 2.50 -6.65
C THR A 49 -24.24 2.28 -7.58
N GLY A 50 -24.44 1.61 -8.71
CA GLY A 50 -23.34 1.19 -9.62
C GLY A 50 -22.45 2.33 -10.15
N ASP A 51 -22.96 3.56 -10.20
CA ASP A 51 -22.21 4.76 -10.59
C ASP A 51 -21.05 5.07 -9.62
N ARG A 52 -21.23 4.72 -8.34
CA ARG A 52 -20.24 4.95 -7.30
C ARG A 52 -19.03 4.03 -7.41
N ALA A 53 -19.24 2.75 -7.72
CA ALA A 53 -18.15 1.79 -7.80
C ALA A 53 -17.18 2.11 -8.95
N ALA A 54 -17.70 2.64 -10.06
CA ALA A 54 -16.88 3.12 -11.17
C ALA A 54 -16.07 4.37 -10.78
N LEU A 55 -16.68 5.30 -10.04
CA LEU A 55 -15.98 6.47 -9.50
C LEU A 55 -14.88 6.07 -8.51
N GLU A 56 -15.17 5.17 -7.58
CA GLU A 56 -14.19 4.66 -6.62
C GLU A 56 -13.02 3.96 -7.33
N LEU A 57 -13.30 3.13 -8.34
CA LEU A 57 -12.28 2.49 -9.17
C LEU A 57 -11.36 3.51 -9.85
N GLY A 58 -11.93 4.51 -10.53
CA GLY A 58 -11.12 5.55 -11.20
C GLY A 58 -10.25 6.37 -10.23
N ARG A 59 -10.73 6.56 -8.99
CA ARG A 59 -9.95 7.23 -7.93
C ARG A 59 -8.82 6.34 -7.41
N VAL A 60 -9.06 5.04 -7.25
CA VAL A 60 -8.00 4.05 -6.94
C VAL A 60 -6.95 4.06 -8.04
N GLU A 61 -7.35 3.96 -9.31
CA GLU A 61 -6.45 3.98 -10.46
C GLU A 61 -5.60 5.27 -10.48
N SER A 62 -6.19 6.42 -10.18
CA SER A 62 -5.48 7.70 -10.08
C SER A 62 -4.35 7.67 -9.03
N VAL A 63 -4.65 7.17 -7.82
CA VAL A 63 -3.63 7.06 -6.76
C VAL A 63 -2.54 6.05 -7.12
N LEU A 64 -2.94 4.89 -7.67
CA LEU A 64 -2.00 3.86 -8.08
C LEU A 64 -1.11 4.32 -9.24
N ALA A 65 -1.65 5.02 -10.23
CA ALA A 65 -0.86 5.59 -11.33
C ALA A 65 0.17 6.60 -10.80
N GLY A 66 -0.24 7.44 -9.85
CA GLY A 66 0.65 8.37 -9.16
C GLY A 66 1.80 7.67 -8.43
N ALA A 67 1.58 6.48 -7.86
CA ALA A 67 2.59 5.77 -7.09
C ALA A 67 3.44 4.78 -7.91
N PHE A 68 2.86 4.07 -8.87
CA PHE A 68 3.45 2.88 -9.49
C PHE A 68 3.74 3.02 -10.99
N CYS A 69 3.22 4.04 -11.66
CA CYS A 69 3.50 4.26 -13.08
C CYS A 69 4.58 5.33 -13.29
N THR A 70 5.21 5.28 -14.45
CA THR A 70 6.08 6.32 -14.97
C THR A 70 5.20 7.51 -15.39
N ILE A 71 5.42 8.65 -14.73
CA ILE A 71 4.71 9.90 -15.01
C ILE A 71 5.69 10.95 -15.49
N PHE A 72 5.38 11.62 -16.60
CA PHE A 72 6.26 12.63 -17.21
C PHE A 72 7.71 12.15 -17.47
N GLY A 73 7.87 10.85 -17.76
CA GLY A 73 9.17 10.23 -17.99
C GLY A 73 9.98 9.92 -16.72
N GLN A 74 9.42 10.15 -15.53
CA GLN A 74 10.03 9.77 -14.26
C GLN A 74 9.44 8.46 -13.75
N SER A 75 10.28 7.43 -13.66
CA SER A 75 9.86 6.14 -13.12
C SER A 75 9.66 6.23 -11.60
N PRO A 76 8.90 5.30 -10.98
CA PRO A 76 8.85 5.21 -9.52
C PRO A 76 10.23 5.11 -8.86
N ALA A 77 11.21 4.47 -9.50
CA ALA A 77 12.58 4.38 -9.01
C ALA A 77 13.32 5.73 -8.96
N ASP A 78 12.87 6.73 -9.73
CA ASP A 78 13.42 8.09 -9.70
C ASP A 78 12.70 9.00 -8.68
N ARG A 79 11.49 8.60 -8.25
CA ARG A 79 10.59 9.42 -7.42
C ARG A 79 10.55 8.98 -5.96
N PHE A 80 10.81 7.71 -5.70
CA PHE A 80 10.75 7.12 -4.37
C PHE A 80 12.11 6.55 -3.97
N THR A 81 12.45 6.72 -2.70
CA THR A 81 13.72 6.20 -2.14
C THR A 81 13.75 4.68 -2.20
N ASP A 82 12.62 4.04 -1.89
CA ASP A 82 12.43 2.60 -1.84
C ASP A 82 10.94 2.24 -1.84
N ILE A 83 10.63 0.95 -1.80
CA ILE A 83 9.26 0.44 -1.73
C ILE A 83 8.51 0.93 -0.49
N PHE A 84 9.19 1.18 0.64
CA PHE A 84 8.55 1.67 1.86
C PHE A 84 8.06 3.11 1.69
N ASP A 85 8.89 3.96 1.08
CA ASP A 85 8.53 5.33 0.69
C ASP A 85 7.36 5.34 -0.30
N GLN A 86 7.42 4.48 -1.32
CA GLN A 86 6.38 4.33 -2.34
C GLN A 86 5.02 3.91 -1.76
N VAL A 87 4.98 2.85 -0.94
CA VAL A 87 3.70 2.38 -0.37
C VAL A 87 3.13 3.36 0.66
N THR A 88 4.00 4.08 1.38
CA THR A 88 3.58 5.11 2.32
C THR A 88 2.92 6.27 1.57
N TYR A 89 3.53 6.73 0.48
CA TYR A 89 2.94 7.72 -0.41
C TYR A 89 1.55 7.29 -0.91
N ALA A 90 1.42 6.06 -1.42
CA ALA A 90 0.15 5.55 -1.92
C ALA A 90 -0.91 5.46 -0.80
N ALA A 91 -0.54 4.92 0.37
CA ALA A 91 -1.44 4.79 1.51
C ALA A 91 -1.94 6.15 2.02
N GLU A 92 -1.06 7.15 2.04
CA GLU A 92 -1.40 8.52 2.45
C GLU A 92 -2.46 9.11 1.52
N HIS A 93 -2.28 8.99 0.20
CA HIS A 93 -3.23 9.50 -0.78
C HIS A 93 -4.56 8.74 -0.74
N MET A 94 -4.54 7.41 -0.54
CA MET A 94 -5.77 6.65 -0.33
C MET A 94 -6.57 7.14 0.90
N VAL A 95 -5.89 7.54 1.98
CA VAL A 95 -6.55 8.10 3.17
C VAL A 95 -7.04 9.52 2.93
N LYS A 96 -6.16 10.40 2.45
CA LYS A 96 -6.42 11.84 2.29
C LYS A 96 -7.47 12.13 1.23
N ASP A 97 -7.49 11.35 0.16
CA ASP A 97 -8.47 11.52 -0.88
C ASP A 97 -9.85 11.05 -0.40
N HIS A 98 -9.96 10.22 0.64
CA HIS A 98 -11.24 9.62 1.05
C HIS A 98 -11.91 8.92 -0.15
N ILE A 99 -11.20 7.96 -0.75
CA ILE A 99 -11.66 7.24 -1.93
C ILE A 99 -13.02 6.59 -1.69
N PHE A 100 -13.14 5.87 -0.57
CA PHE A 100 -14.32 5.14 -0.13
C PHE A 100 -15.13 5.95 0.91
N GLU A 101 -16.38 5.55 1.19
CA GLU A 101 -17.18 6.20 2.25
C GLU A 101 -16.57 6.05 3.64
N ASP A 102 -16.15 4.81 3.92
CA ASP A 102 -15.63 4.36 5.19
C ASP A 102 -14.52 3.36 4.88
N GLY A 103 -13.73 2.99 5.87
CA GLY A 103 -12.72 1.94 5.70
C GLY A 103 -11.45 2.37 4.97
N ASN A 104 -11.32 3.64 4.52
CA ASN A 104 -10.09 4.14 3.87
C ASN A 104 -8.84 3.81 4.69
N LYS A 105 -8.84 4.13 5.99
CA LYS A 105 -7.73 3.86 6.92
C LYS A 105 -7.31 2.38 6.94
N ARG A 106 -8.29 1.49 7.07
CA ARG A 106 -8.07 0.03 7.12
C ARG A 106 -7.56 -0.48 5.76
N THR A 107 -8.16 0.02 4.68
CA THR A 107 -7.82 -0.36 3.31
C THR A 107 -6.39 0.06 2.98
N SER A 108 -6.01 1.31 3.27
CA SER A 108 -4.66 1.83 3.04
C SER A 108 -3.59 1.06 3.80
N LEU A 109 -3.83 0.71 5.08
CA LEU A 109 -2.88 -0.08 5.86
C LEU A 109 -2.70 -1.47 5.25
N VAL A 110 -3.80 -2.21 5.04
CA VAL A 110 -3.72 -3.59 4.54
C VAL A 110 -3.16 -3.60 3.12
N PHE A 111 -3.49 -2.61 2.30
CA PHE A 111 -2.89 -2.40 0.98
C PHE A 111 -1.37 -2.25 1.08
N ALA A 112 -0.86 -1.32 1.89
CA ALA A 112 0.58 -1.08 2.02
C ALA A 112 1.33 -2.36 2.44
N LEU A 113 0.83 -3.06 3.46
CA LEU A 113 1.42 -4.32 3.93
C LEU A 113 1.35 -5.43 2.87
N SER A 114 0.26 -5.48 2.11
CA SER A 114 0.09 -6.47 1.03
C SER A 114 1.07 -6.23 -0.11
N VAL A 115 1.29 -4.97 -0.50
CA VAL A 115 2.29 -4.60 -1.52
C VAL A 115 3.70 -4.91 -1.03
N LEU A 116 4.02 -4.60 0.22
CA LEU A 116 5.32 -4.93 0.82
C LEU A 116 5.56 -6.44 0.86
N ARG A 117 4.54 -7.24 1.22
CA ARG A 117 4.62 -8.70 1.16
C ARG A 117 4.82 -9.19 -0.28
N PHE A 118 4.09 -8.62 -1.24
CA PHE A 118 4.21 -8.95 -2.65
C PHE A 118 5.61 -8.62 -3.21
N ALA A 119 6.20 -7.50 -2.79
CA ALA A 119 7.56 -7.08 -3.16
C ALA A 119 8.66 -7.92 -2.48
N GLY A 120 8.32 -8.91 -1.64
CA GLY A 120 9.28 -9.73 -0.92
C GLY A 120 9.89 -9.05 0.31
N THR A 121 9.28 -7.96 0.79
CA THR A 121 9.75 -7.15 1.90
C THR A 121 8.70 -7.10 3.03
N PRO A 122 8.29 -8.24 3.61
CA PRO A 122 7.20 -8.26 4.58
C PRO A 122 7.55 -7.44 5.83
N VAL A 123 6.57 -6.71 6.34
CA VAL A 123 6.68 -5.87 7.54
C VAL A 123 5.74 -6.38 8.61
N VAL A 124 6.25 -6.48 9.83
CA VAL A 124 5.47 -6.78 11.02
C VAL A 124 5.52 -5.58 11.95
N LEU A 125 4.35 -5.08 12.34
CA LEU A 125 4.20 -4.07 13.37
C LEU A 125 3.56 -4.70 14.61
N SER A 126 3.81 -4.13 15.79
CA SER A 126 3.16 -4.55 17.04
C SER A 126 1.65 -4.28 16.98
N ASP A 127 0.84 -5.34 17.06
CA ASP A 127 -0.62 -5.27 17.26
C ASP A 127 -0.99 -5.45 18.74
N SER A 128 -0.44 -4.59 19.60
CA SER A 128 -0.73 -4.64 21.03
C SER A 128 -2.21 -4.31 21.30
N PRO A 129 -2.88 -5.00 22.24
CA PRO A 129 -4.20 -4.57 22.70
C PRO A 129 -4.15 -3.22 23.44
N GLU A 130 -2.99 -2.83 23.98
CA GLU A 130 -2.77 -1.51 24.55
C GLU A 130 -2.52 -0.47 23.44
N PRO A 131 -3.41 0.54 23.25
CA PRO A 131 -3.32 1.46 22.11
C PRO A 131 -2.01 2.25 22.02
N LYS A 132 -1.36 2.51 23.15
CA LYS A 132 -0.07 3.20 23.24
C LYS A 132 1.10 2.39 22.68
N ASP A 133 0.95 1.06 22.64
CA ASP A 133 1.97 0.10 22.20
C ASP A 133 1.59 -0.57 20.87
N ASN A 134 0.46 -0.15 20.28
CA ASN A 134 -0.05 -0.64 19.00
C ASN A 134 0.49 0.21 17.85
N GLN A 135 1.51 -0.32 17.17
CA GLN A 135 2.18 0.36 16.06
C GLN A 135 1.28 0.44 14.82
N TYR A 136 0.44 -0.57 14.56
CA TYR A 136 -0.53 -0.49 13.45
C TYR A 136 -1.50 0.69 13.65
N TYR A 137 -1.99 0.87 14.87
CA TYR A 137 -2.88 1.97 15.22
C TYR A 137 -2.16 3.32 15.16
N ALA A 138 -0.94 3.42 15.71
CA ALA A 138 -0.14 4.63 15.67
C ALA A 138 0.17 5.06 14.23
N TRP A 139 0.59 4.12 13.38
CA TRP A 139 0.92 4.38 11.98
C TRP A 139 -0.30 4.89 11.20
N ILE A 140 -1.47 4.24 11.34
CA ILE A 140 -2.73 4.72 10.74
C ILE A 140 -3.09 6.11 11.26
N GLN A 141 -2.99 6.33 12.57
CA GLN A 141 -3.35 7.61 13.18
C GLN A 141 -2.48 8.75 12.66
N ASP A 142 -1.19 8.51 12.52
CA ASP A 142 -0.24 9.52 12.03
C ASP A 142 -0.39 9.77 10.52
N LEU A 143 -0.72 8.73 9.74
CA LEU A 143 -1.12 8.86 8.33
C LEU A 143 -2.35 9.78 8.17
N VAL A 144 -3.37 9.62 9.01
CA VAL A 144 -4.61 10.41 8.96
C VAL A 144 -4.41 11.83 9.47
N SER A 145 -3.67 11.97 10.57
CA SER A 145 -3.50 13.27 11.25
C SER A 145 -2.38 14.11 10.64
N SER A 146 -1.60 13.57 9.69
CA SER A 146 -0.41 14.21 9.12
C SER A 146 0.58 14.68 10.20
N ARG A 147 0.64 13.97 11.34
CA ARG A 147 1.54 14.31 12.46
C ARG A 147 2.99 13.96 12.18
N ARG A 148 3.22 12.91 11.40
CA ARG A 148 4.52 12.49 10.89
C ARG A 148 4.55 12.73 9.38
N THR A 149 5.73 13.03 8.89
CA THR A 149 6.03 13.09 7.46
C THR A 149 5.97 11.69 6.83
N ASN A 150 5.77 11.61 5.52
CA ASN A 150 5.86 10.34 4.79
C ASN A 150 7.18 9.62 5.04
N SER A 151 8.29 10.36 5.12
CA SER A 151 9.61 9.75 5.37
C SER A 151 9.70 9.08 6.74
N GLU A 152 9.11 9.69 7.78
CA GLU A 152 9.06 9.10 9.12
C GLU A 152 8.14 7.86 9.18
N LEU A 153 7.02 7.90 8.47
CA LEU A 153 6.10 6.75 8.35
C LEU A 153 6.74 5.60 7.56
N ALA A 154 7.49 5.90 6.51
CA ALA A 154 8.24 4.92 5.74
C ALA A 154 9.38 4.31 6.57
N GLU A 155 10.04 5.11 7.42
CA GLU A 155 11.09 4.62 8.31
C GLU A 155 10.58 3.62 9.34
N GLU A 156 9.36 3.83 9.86
CA GLU A 156 8.73 2.86 10.75
C GLU A 156 8.50 1.52 10.05
N LEU A 157 8.09 1.53 8.77
CA LEU A 157 7.95 0.30 7.98
C LEU A 157 9.30 -0.35 7.70
N ARG A 158 10.36 0.43 7.42
CA ARG A 158 11.73 -0.09 7.27
C ARG A 158 12.19 -0.79 8.54
N CYS A 159 11.94 -0.19 9.71
CA CYS A 159 12.29 -0.79 11.00
C CYS A 159 11.53 -2.10 11.26
N GLY A 160 10.30 -2.23 10.77
CA GLY A 160 9.47 -3.42 10.90
C GLY A 160 9.73 -4.51 9.85
N PHE A 161 10.66 -4.30 8.91
CA PHE A 161 11.00 -5.29 7.89
C PHE A 161 11.56 -6.57 8.51
N VAL A 162 11.03 -7.72 8.08
CA VAL A 162 11.51 -9.04 8.47
C VAL A 162 12.29 -9.65 7.31
N ALA A 163 13.62 -9.69 7.44
CA ALA A 163 14.46 -10.42 6.50
C ALA A 163 14.15 -11.91 6.59
N GLY A 164 13.80 -12.54 5.47
CA GLY A 164 13.31 -13.91 5.42
C GLY A 164 14.23 -14.91 6.13
N THR A 165 13.84 -15.33 7.33
CA THR A 165 14.05 -16.71 7.76
C THR A 165 13.07 -17.55 6.96
N GLY A 166 13.58 -18.44 6.11
CA GLY A 166 12.80 -19.20 5.14
C GLY A 166 11.83 -20.21 5.75
N ASP A 167 10.79 -19.72 6.40
CA ASP A 167 9.67 -20.53 6.83
C ASP A 167 8.38 -19.69 6.74
N LEU A 168 7.81 -19.65 5.54
CA LEU A 168 6.40 -19.26 5.34
C LEU A 168 5.51 -20.48 5.60
N SER A 169 5.75 -21.15 6.72
CA SER A 169 4.84 -22.12 7.31
C SER A 169 4.27 -21.45 8.55
N LEU A 170 3.05 -20.91 8.46
CA LEU A 170 2.04 -20.94 9.52
C LEU A 170 0.82 -20.13 9.06
N VAL A 171 -0.15 -20.92 8.55
CA VAL A 171 -1.62 -20.85 8.72
C VAL A 171 -2.30 -19.49 8.60
#